data_AF-A0A0N1LJC5-F1
#
_entry.id   AF-A0A0N1LJC5-F1
#
_cell.length_a   1.000
_cell.length_b   1.000
_cell.length_c   1.000
_cell.angle_alpha   90.00
_cell.angle_beta   90.00
_cell.angle_gamma   90.00
#
_symmetry.space_group_name_H-M   'P 1'
#
loop_
_entity.id
_entity.type
_entity.pdbx_description
1 polymer ?
#
loop_
_entity_poly.entity_id
_entity_poly.type
_entity_poly.pdbx_seq_one_letter_code
_entity_poly.pdbx_strand_id
1 'polypeptide(L)'
;MTAYVVFIKDGVNDQAELDQYNAKAGASIAGHPLKPLAFYGPNETWEGPAAEGLVIIEFPDIDAAKAWYNSPAYQDAKVHRLKGATYRVMVTEGVG
;
A
#
# COMPACT_ATOMS: atom_id res chain seq x y z
N MET A 1 9.92 12.10 -12.19
CA MET A 1 8.59 11.70 -12.68
C MET A 1 7.80 11.23 -11.49
N THR A 2 6.55 11.67 -11.35
CA THR A 2 5.66 11.23 -10.26
C THR A 2 5.63 9.71 -10.19
N ALA A 3 5.60 9.13 -8.99
CA ALA A 3 5.52 7.69 -8.81
C ALA A 3 4.23 7.29 -8.09
N TYR A 4 3.74 6.09 -8.39
CA TYR A 4 2.55 5.53 -7.79
C TYR A 4 2.88 4.19 -7.14
N VAL A 5 2.60 4.06 -5.85
CA VAL A 5 2.55 2.76 -5.19
C VAL A 5 1.13 2.24 -5.25
N VAL A 6 0.97 1.04 -5.78
CA VAL A 6 -0.32 0.36 -5.92
C VAL A 6 -0.33 -0.86 -5.01
N PHE A 7 -1.37 -0.95 -4.20
CA PHE A 7 -1.69 -2.13 -3.40
C PHE A 7 -2.96 -2.76 -3.93
N ILE A 8 -2.91 -4.06 -4.16
CA ILE A 8 -4.07 -4.89 -4.43
C ILE A 8 -4.15 -5.91 -3.30
N LYS A 9 -5.20 -5.83 -2.48
CA LYS A 9 -5.52 -6.84 -1.47
C LYS A 9 -6.32 -7.94 -2.13
N ASP A 10 -5.77 -9.15 -2.17
CA ASP A 10 -6.43 -10.31 -2.77
C ASP A 10 -7.25 -11.10 -1.73
N GLY A 11 -6.94 -10.95 -0.43
CA GLY A 11 -7.65 -11.67 0.64
C GLY A 11 -7.15 -11.33 2.05
N VAL A 12 -8.01 -11.50 3.06
CA VAL A 12 -7.64 -11.47 4.48
C VAL A 12 -7.40 -12.88 5.02
N ASN A 13 -6.25 -13.08 5.67
CA ASN A 13 -5.85 -14.34 6.29
C ASN A 13 -6.01 -14.30 7.82
N ASP A 14 -5.67 -13.16 8.44
CA ASP A 14 -5.78 -12.90 9.89
C ASP A 14 -6.12 -11.42 10.12
N GLN A 15 -7.33 -11.15 10.61
CA GLN A 15 -7.81 -9.79 10.82
C GLN A 15 -7.04 -9.05 11.93
N ALA A 16 -6.61 -9.75 12.99
CA ALA A 16 -5.91 -9.11 14.10
C ALA A 16 -4.49 -8.68 13.72
N GLU A 17 -3.80 -9.47 12.89
CA GLU A 17 -2.53 -9.07 12.28
C GLU A 17 -2.75 -7.91 11.29
N LEU A 18 -3.83 -7.93 10.49
CA LEU A 18 -4.13 -6.84 9.57
C LEU A 18 -4.44 -5.51 10.29
N ASP A 19 -5.12 -5.55 11.43
CA ASP A 19 -5.41 -4.37 12.23
C ASP A 19 -4.13 -3.75 12.83
N GLN A 20 -3.20 -4.59 13.29
CA GLN A 20 -1.88 -4.14 13.73
C GLN A 20 -1.08 -3.49 12.59
N TYR A 21 -1.15 -4.07 11.38
CA TYR A 21 -0.58 -3.45 10.19
C TYR A 21 -1.18 -2.08 9.92
N ASN A 22 -2.51 -1.95 9.91
CA ASN A 22 -3.19 -0.70 9.58
C ASN A 22 -2.77 0.44 10.52
N ALA A 23 -2.69 0.16 11.84
CA ALA A 23 -2.24 1.13 12.82
C ALA A 23 -0.78 1.57 12.60
N LYS A 24 0.13 0.61 12.39
CA LYS A 24 1.57 0.90 12.19
C LYS A 24 1.85 1.58 10.85
N ALA A 25 1.20 1.14 9.78
CA ALA A 25 1.33 1.73 8.45
C ALA A 25 0.81 3.16 8.40
N GLY A 26 -0.30 3.46 9.09
CA GLY A 26 -0.79 4.83 9.24
C GLY A 26 0.24 5.75 9.89
N ALA A 27 0.94 5.27 10.93
CA ALA A 27 2.00 6.03 11.58
C ALA A 27 3.25 6.23 10.70
N SER A 28 3.56 5.29 9.80
CA SER A 28 4.73 5.38 8.93
C SER A 28 4.60 6.40 7.79
N ILE A 29 3.41 6.98 7.61
CA ILE A 29 3.15 8.03 6.61
C ILE A 29 3.79 9.36 7.04
N ALA A 30 3.86 9.62 8.35
CA ALA A 30 4.34 10.89 8.88
C ALA A 30 5.76 11.20 8.39
N GLY A 31 5.95 12.39 7.81
CA GLY A 31 7.24 12.85 7.31
C GLY A 31 7.59 12.43 5.89
N HIS A 32 6.72 11.67 5.20
CA HIS A 32 6.91 11.33 3.79
C HIS A 32 6.00 12.18 2.88
N PRO A 33 6.48 12.61 1.70
CA PRO A 33 5.70 13.40 0.75
C PRO A 33 4.78 12.47 -0.05
N LEU A 34 3.76 11.91 0.59
CA LEU A 34 2.84 10.96 -0.04
C LEU A 34 1.41 11.48 -0.05
N LYS A 35 0.64 11.10 -1.06
CA LYS A 35 -0.76 11.49 -1.22
C LYS A 35 -1.60 10.28 -1.62
N PRO A 36 -2.52 9.82 -0.76
CA PRO A 36 -3.49 8.80 -1.15
C PRO A 36 -4.40 9.33 -2.27
N LEU A 37 -4.56 8.55 -3.34
CA LEU A 37 -5.46 8.84 -4.46
C LEU A 37 -6.68 7.92 -4.47
N ALA A 38 -6.50 6.66 -4.06
CA ALA A 38 -7.55 5.69 -3.82
C ALA A 38 -7.23 4.94 -2.54
N PHE A 39 -8.24 4.67 -1.70
CA PHE A 39 -8.04 4.03 -0.40
C PHE A 39 -9.28 3.23 0.02
N TYR A 40 -9.33 1.95 -0.34
CA TYR A 40 -10.40 0.99 0.02
C TYR A 40 -11.84 1.46 -0.25
N GLY A 41 -12.04 2.32 -1.26
CA GLY A 41 -13.39 2.64 -1.76
C GLY A 41 -14.02 1.46 -2.52
N PRO A 42 -15.30 1.58 -2.92
CA PRO A 42 -15.92 0.63 -3.83
C PRO A 42 -15.04 0.41 -5.07
N ASN A 43 -14.78 -0.84 -5.40
CA ASN A 43 -13.97 -1.23 -6.55
C ASN A 43 -14.61 -2.43 -7.26
N GLU A 44 -14.35 -2.53 -8.56
CA GLU A 44 -14.86 -3.60 -9.40
C GLU A 44 -13.68 -4.14 -10.22
N THR A 45 -13.57 -5.46 -10.29
CA THR A 45 -12.59 -6.12 -11.16
C THR A 45 -13.29 -6.56 -12.43
N TRP A 46 -12.89 -6.00 -13.57
CA TRP A 46 -13.47 -6.37 -14.87
C TRP A 46 -12.82 -7.60 -15.48
N GLU A 47 -11.52 -7.80 -15.26
CA GLU A 47 -10.75 -8.94 -15.78
C GLU A 47 -9.76 -9.47 -14.73
N GLY A 48 -9.58 -10.79 -14.69
CA GLY A 48 -8.65 -11.46 -13.78
C GLY A 48 -9.22 -11.71 -12.37
N PRO A 49 -8.37 -12.10 -11.40
CA PRO A 49 -8.79 -12.35 -10.02
C PRO A 49 -9.31 -11.08 -9.35
N ALA A 50 -10.41 -11.22 -8.60
CA ALA A 50 -11.03 -10.13 -7.87
C ALA A 50 -10.08 -9.52 -6.83
N ALA A 51 -10.06 -8.19 -6.76
CA ALA A 51 -9.46 -7.45 -5.66
C ALA A 51 -10.49 -7.23 -4.54
N GLU A 52 -10.16 -7.58 -3.30
CA GLU A 52 -10.97 -7.19 -2.14
C GLU A 52 -10.78 -5.70 -1.79
N GLY A 53 -9.67 -5.10 -2.22
CA GLY A 53 -9.37 -3.71 -1.92
C GLY A 53 -8.20 -3.16 -2.72
N LEU A 54 -8.27 -1.86 -3.01
CA LEU A 54 -7.24 -1.13 -3.74
C LEU A 54 -6.77 0.08 -2.93
N VAL A 55 -5.45 0.31 -2.95
CA VAL A 55 -4.84 1.56 -2.51
C VAL A 55 -3.89 2.05 -3.59
N ILE A 56 -4.00 3.34 -3.94
CA ILE A 56 -3.07 4.03 -4.85
C ILE A 56 -2.53 5.24 -4.11
N ILE A 57 -1.20 5.35 -4.02
CA ILE A 57 -0.51 6.43 -3.33
C ILE A 57 0.45 7.11 -4.31
N GLU A 58 0.34 8.42 -4.44
CA GLU A 58 1.22 9.27 -5.22
C GLU A 58 2.42 9.73 -4.39
N PHE A 59 3.60 9.74 -5.02
CA PHE A 59 4.86 10.27 -4.52
C PHE A 59 5.51 11.19 -5.59
N PRO A 60 6.37 12.14 -5.19
CA PRO A 60 7.11 12.98 -6.14
C PRO A 60 7.95 12.20 -7.14
N ASP A 61 8.54 11.09 -6.71
CA ASP A 61 9.34 10.19 -7.53
C ASP A 61 9.46 8.78 -6.90
N ILE A 62 10.07 7.85 -7.65
CA ILE A 62 10.29 6.47 -7.21
C ILE A 62 11.18 6.40 -5.97
N ASP A 63 12.13 7.31 -5.80
CA ASP A 63 13.05 7.28 -4.67
C ASP A 63 12.34 7.68 -3.39
N ALA A 64 11.45 8.66 -3.43
CA ALA A 64 10.56 9.02 -2.32
C ALA A 64 9.63 7.85 -1.95
N ALA A 65 9.07 7.14 -2.95
CA ALA A 65 8.26 5.95 -2.72
C ALA A 65 9.08 4.82 -2.06
N LYS A 66 10.29 4.57 -2.53
CA LYS A 66 11.22 3.58 -1.95
C LYS A 66 11.67 3.98 -0.56
N ALA A 67 11.91 5.27 -0.29
CA ALA A 67 12.30 5.77 1.02
C ALA A 67 11.22 5.49 2.07
N TRP A 68 9.95 5.71 1.72
CA TRP A 68 8.83 5.31 2.57
C TRP A 68 8.70 3.80 2.71
N TYR A 69 8.67 3.06 1.60
CA TYR A 69 8.47 1.61 1.62
C TYR A 69 9.59 0.88 2.38
N ASN A 70 10.84 1.32 2.25
CA ASN A 70 11.99 0.72 2.93
C ASN A 70 12.28 1.34 4.32
N SER A 71 11.46 2.30 4.77
CA SER A 71 11.63 2.89 6.11
C SER A 71 11.48 1.82 7.19
N PRO A 72 12.23 1.92 8.31
CA PRO A 72 12.07 0.98 9.44
C PRO A 72 10.62 0.90 9.92
N ALA A 73 9.93 2.06 10.02
CA ALA A 73 8.55 2.12 10.46
C ALA A 73 7.59 1.33 9.54
N TYR A 74 7.73 1.45 8.22
CA TYR A 74 6.88 0.70 7.30
C TYR A 74 7.27 -0.78 7.20
N GLN A 75 8.56 -1.11 7.28
CA GLN A 75 9.00 -2.51 7.30
C GLN A 75 8.50 -3.24 8.56
N ASP A 76 8.49 -2.59 9.71
CA ASP A 76 7.90 -3.11 10.95
C ASP A 76 6.39 -3.34 10.80
N ALA A 77 5.67 -2.44 10.12
CA ALA A 77 4.26 -2.64 9.81
C ALA A 77 4.05 -3.83 8.86
N LYS A 78 4.87 -3.93 7.80
CA LYS A 78 4.75 -4.94 6.73
C LYS A 78 4.81 -6.37 7.26
N VAL A 79 5.55 -6.63 8.34
CA VAL A 79 5.59 -7.97 8.99
C VAL A 79 4.17 -8.46 9.33
N HIS A 80 3.32 -7.57 9.84
CA HIS A 80 1.94 -7.89 10.17
C HIS A 80 1.08 -8.05 8.91
N ARG A 81 1.28 -7.22 7.88
CA ARG A 81 0.53 -7.36 6.61
C ARG A 81 0.75 -8.73 5.98
N LEU A 82 1.99 -9.22 5.95
CA LEU A 82 2.32 -10.50 5.33
C LEU A 82 1.65 -11.70 6.03
N LYS A 83 1.30 -11.56 7.31
CA LYS A 83 0.52 -12.55 8.05
C LYS A 83 -0.98 -12.33 7.88
N GLY A 84 -1.41 -11.06 7.94
CA GLY A 84 -2.81 -10.69 7.98
C GLY A 84 -3.53 -10.79 6.65
N ALA A 85 -2.83 -10.68 5.52
CA ALA A 85 -3.48 -10.64 4.22
C ALA A 85 -2.53 -10.88 3.04
N THR A 86 -3.10 -11.34 1.94
CA THR A 86 -2.39 -11.52 0.67
C THR A 86 -2.49 -10.23 -0.14
N TYR A 87 -1.34 -9.69 -0.55
CA TYR A 87 -1.26 -8.47 -1.33
C TYR A 87 -0.30 -8.58 -2.49
N ARG A 88 -0.65 -7.93 -3.59
CA ARG A 88 0.29 -7.51 -4.63
C ARG A 88 0.60 -6.03 -4.40
N VAL A 89 1.90 -5.70 -4.31
CA VAL A 89 2.36 -4.34 -4.08
C VAL A 89 3.44 -4.01 -5.10
N MET A 90 3.23 -2.94 -5.85
CA MET A 90 4.15 -2.48 -6.88
C MET A 90 4.31 -0.97 -6.83
N VAL A 91 5.41 -0.50 -7.40
CA VAL A 91 5.65 0.91 -7.69
C VAL A 91 5.80 1.08 -9.21
N THR A 92 5.29 2.16 -9.75
CA THR A 92 5.45 2.53 -11.16
C THR A 92 5.63 4.03 -11.29
N GLU A 93 6.26 4.46 -12.38
CA GLU A 93 6.30 5.88 -12.73
C GLU A 93 5.01 6.28 -13.45
N GLY A 94 4.61 7.54 -13.29
CA GLY A 94 3.63 8.18 -14.14
C GLY A 94 4.17 8.40 -15.55
N VAL A 95 3.36 9.01 -16.40
CA VAL A 95 3.72 9.31 -17.79
C VAL A 95 4.05 10.80 -18.03
N GLY A 96 4.16 11.59 -16.96
CA GLY A 96 4.25 13.05 -16.98
C GLY A 96 5.57 13.61 -16.44
#